data_AF-A0A812A7L0-F1
#
_entry.id   AF-A0A812A7L0-F1
#
_cell.length_a   1.000
_cell.length_b   1.000
_cell.length_c   1.000
_cell.angle_alpha   90.00
_cell.angle_beta   90.00
_cell.angle_gamma   90.00
#
_symmetry.space_group_name_H-M   'P 1'
#
loop_
_entity.id
_entity.type
_entity.pdbx_description
1 polymer ?
#
loop_
_entity_poly.entity_id
_entity_poly.type
_entity_poly.pdbx_seq_one_letter_code
_entity_poly.pdbx_strand_id
1 'polypeptide(L)' 'MPIVVGSLKRESFPDIWENSHVLRELREREHLFSNCGNCNFKNVCGGCRARAYAYTGEISGCDPGCIRNTIHLHNKANA' A
#
# COMPACT_ATOMS: atom_id res chain seq x y z
N MET A 1 4.24 -7.42 -6.36
CA MET A 1 4.94 -6.14 -6.14
C MET A 1 6.43 -6.34 -6.41
N PRO A 2 6.98 -5.74 -7.47
CA PRO A 2 8.40 -5.83 -7.81
C PRO A 2 9.22 -4.63 -7.27
N ILE A 3 8.86 -4.08 -6.11
CA ILE A 3 9.55 -2.90 -5.55
C ILE A 3 10.72 -3.35 -4.71
N VAL A 4 11.92 -2.85 -5.02
CA VAL A 4 13.14 -3.14 -4.25
C VAL A 4 13.10 -2.39 -2.93
N VAL A 5 13.37 -3.10 -1.83
CA VAL A 5 13.35 -2.53 -0.47
C VAL A 5 14.72 -2.47 0.20
N GLY A 6 15.73 -3.15 -0.36
CA GLY A 6 17.09 -3.22 0.16
C GLY A 6 17.82 -4.48 -0.32
N SER A 7 19.07 -4.67 0.13
CA SER A 7 19.89 -5.85 -0.20
C SER A 7 20.71 -6.35 1.00
N LEU A 8 20.45 -7.58 1.44
CA LEU A 8 21.19 -8.23 2.54
C LEU A 8 22.68 -8.47 2.25
N LYS A 9 23.12 -8.27 1.00
CA LYS A 9 24.56 -8.31 0.66
C LYS A 9 25.29 -7.01 1.02
N ARG A 10 24.55 -5.92 1.26
CA ARG A 10 25.08 -4.56 1.44
C ARG A 10 24.61 -3.91 2.74
N GLU A 11 23.44 -4.28 3.23
CA GLU A 11 22.75 -3.66 4.36
C GLU A 11 22.35 -4.74 5.37
N SER A 12 22.28 -4.37 6.66
CA SER A 12 21.77 -5.29 7.69
C SER A 12 20.24 -5.43 7.56
N PHE A 13 19.69 -6.55 8.05
CA PHE A 13 18.24 -6.74 8.04
C PHE A 13 17.50 -5.66 8.87
N PRO A 14 17.92 -5.30 10.09
CA PRO A 14 17.29 -4.21 10.85
C PRO A 14 17.29 -2.89 10.07
N ASP A 15 18.39 -2.54 9.41
CA ASP A 15 18.47 -1.30 8.63
C ASP A 15 17.46 -1.29 7.48
N ILE A 16 17.37 -2.38 6.71
CA ILE A 16 16.37 -2.51 5.65
C ILE A 16 14.97 -2.42 6.25
N TRP A 17 14.71 -3.16 7.33
CA TRP A 17 13.38 -3.23 7.94
C TRP A 17 12.92 -1.87 8.45
N GLU A 18 13.77 -1.12 9.13
CA GLU A 18 13.43 0.14 9.79
C GLU A 18 13.48 1.34 8.82
N ASN A 19 14.49 1.41 7.95
CA ASN A 19 14.81 2.61 7.18
C ASN A 19 14.38 2.56 5.72
N SER A 20 14.00 1.40 5.18
CA SER A 20 13.46 1.33 3.82
C SER A 20 12.20 2.17 3.68
N HIS A 21 12.22 3.15 2.79
CA HIS A 21 11.09 4.05 2.53
C HIS A 21 9.79 3.28 2.25
N VAL A 22 9.87 2.23 1.43
CA VAL A 22 8.73 1.41 1.04
C VAL A 22 8.16 0.64 2.24
N LEU A 23 9.01 0.05 3.06
CA LEU A 23 8.55 -0.70 4.24
C LEU A 23 7.96 0.22 5.31
N ARG A 24 8.50 1.45 5.44
CA ARG A 24 7.91 2.48 6.28
C ARG A 24 6.52 2.90 5.79
N GLU A 25 6.39 3.21 4.51
CA GLU A 25 5.10 3.60 3.91
C GLU A 25 4.05 2.49 4.02
N LEU A 26 4.44 1.21 3.94
CA LEU A 26 3.52 0.07 4.16
C LEU A 26 3.02 -0.05 5.61
N ARG A 27 3.79 0.47 6.58
CA ARG A 27 3.41 0.52 8.00
C ARG A 27 2.60 1.76 8.35
N GLU A 28 2.85 2.88 7.68
CA GLU A 28 2.12 4.14 7.85
C GLU A 28 0.73 4.05 7.20
N ARG A 29 -0.30 3.76 8.00
CA ARG A 29 -1.69 3.54 7.53
C ARG A 29 -2.48 4.83 7.39
N GLU A 30 -1.93 5.93 7.87
CA GLU A 30 -2.47 7.29 7.81
C GLU A 30 -2.50 7.82 6.38
N HIS A 31 -1.58 7.36 5.53
CA HIS A 31 -1.43 7.81 4.14
C HIS A 31 -2.19 6.95 3.13
N LEU A 32 -2.99 5.98 3.56
CA LEU A 32 -3.85 5.22 2.64
C LEU A 32 -4.90 6.15 2.04
N PHE A 33 -5.10 6.10 0.73
CA PHE A 33 -6.06 6.98 0.07
C PHE A 33 -7.47 6.36 -0.03
N SER A 34 -8.45 7.23 -0.28
CA SER A 34 -9.88 6.92 -0.41
C SER A 34 -10.45 6.16 0.81
N ASN A 35 -11.30 5.15 0.62
CA ASN A 35 -11.99 4.50 1.74
C ASN A 35 -11.02 3.82 2.70
N CYS A 36 -9.83 3.40 2.25
CA CYS A 36 -8.85 2.74 3.10
C CYS A 36 -8.30 3.67 4.19
N GLY A 37 -8.07 4.95 3.91
CA GLY A 37 -7.54 5.93 4.89
C GLY A 37 -8.53 6.34 5.98
N ASN A 38 -9.82 6.36 5.63
CA ASN A 38 -10.91 6.75 6.53
C ASN A 38 -11.64 5.54 7.14
N CYS A 39 -11.16 4.32 6.89
CA CYS A 39 -11.79 3.11 7.42
C CYS A 39 -11.43 2.90 8.89
N ASN A 40 -12.43 2.66 9.74
CA ASN A 40 -12.22 2.28 11.14
C ASN A 40 -11.35 1.01 11.32
N PHE A 41 -11.21 0.19 10.27
CA PHE A 41 -10.41 -1.02 10.27
C PHE A 41 -9.05 -0.87 9.58
N LYS A 42 -8.60 0.36 9.25
CA LYS A 42 -7.37 0.59 8.46
C LYS A 42 -6.10 -0.02 9.06
N ASN A 43 -6.03 -0.04 10.40
CA ASN A 43 -4.89 -0.57 11.16
C ASN A 43 -4.90 -2.11 11.26
N VAL A 44 -6.05 -2.75 11.03
CA VAL A 44 -6.19 -4.22 11.10
C VAL A 44 -6.21 -4.85 9.72
N CYS A 45 -6.92 -4.22 8.76
CA CYS A 45 -7.03 -4.70 7.39
C CYS A 45 -6.26 -3.75 6.46
N GLY A 46 -6.84 -2.59 6.18
CA GLY A 46 -6.31 -1.63 5.20
C GLY A 46 -6.28 -2.16 3.75
N GLY A 47 -6.64 -3.42 3.48
CA GLY A 47 -6.60 -4.05 2.16
C GLY A 47 -5.21 -4.55 1.72
N CYS A 48 -5.20 -5.39 0.70
CA CYS A 48 -4.00 -5.96 0.09
C CYS A 48 -3.19 -4.89 -0.67
N ARG A 49 -2.03 -4.54 -0.13
CA ARG A 49 -1.12 -3.53 -0.73
C ARG A 49 -0.58 -3.98 -2.08
N ALA A 50 -0.40 -5.30 -2.29
CA ALA A 50 0.02 -5.84 -3.56
C ALA A 50 -1.02 -5.66 -4.68
N ARG A 51 -2.31 -5.84 -4.37
CA ARG A 51 -3.41 -5.55 -5.32
C ARG A 51 -3.55 -4.06 -5.56
N ALA A 52 -3.50 -3.24 -4.50
CA ALA A 52 -3.51 -1.78 -4.66
C ALA A 52 -2.43 -1.31 -5.64
N TYR A 53 -1.19 -1.75 -5.47
CA TYR A 53 -0.10 -1.41 -6.37
C TYR A 53 -0.31 -1.92 -7.80
N ALA A 54 -0.74 -3.18 -7.98
CA ALA A 54 -0.95 -3.75 -9.30
C ALA A 54 -2.02 -3.03 -10.13
N TYR A 55 -3.03 -2.46 -9.49
CA TYR A 55 -4.14 -1.79 -10.17
C TYR A 55 -3.99 -0.27 -10.25
N THR A 56 -3.24 0.35 -9.33
CA THR A 56 -3.16 1.82 -9.24
C THR A 56 -1.75 2.37 -9.44
N GLY A 57 -0.72 1.53 -9.42
CA GLY A 57 0.69 1.96 -9.39
C GLY A 57 1.17 2.48 -8.03
N GLU A 58 0.28 2.59 -7.04
CA GLU A 58 0.56 3.17 -5.73
C GLU A 58 0.34 2.15 -4.60
N ILE A 59 1.29 2.03 -3.67
CA ILE A 59 1.17 1.10 -2.53
C ILE A 59 0.17 1.58 -1.47
N SER A 60 -0.07 2.89 -1.40
CA SER A 60 -1.08 3.58 -0.59
C SER A 60 -2.48 3.55 -1.21
N GLY A 61 -2.60 3.04 -2.45
CA GLY A 61 -3.86 2.96 -3.18
C GLY A 61 -4.92 2.06 -2.53
N CYS A 62 -6.13 2.12 -3.07
CA CYS A 62 -7.22 1.27 -2.63
C CYS A 62 -7.07 -0.17 -3.14
N ASP A 63 -7.41 -1.12 -2.28
CA ASP A 63 -7.49 -2.52 -2.67
C ASP A 63 -8.82 -2.79 -3.39
N PRO A 64 -8.81 -3.22 -4.67
CA PRO A 64 -10.03 -3.49 -5.42
C PRO A 64 -10.87 -4.65 -4.86
N GLY A 65 -10.26 -5.55 -4.09
CA GLY A 65 -10.97 -6.68 -3.49
C GLY A 65 -11.84 -6.30 -2.28
N CYS A 66 -11.78 -5.05 -1.81
CA CYS A 66 -12.62 -4.59 -0.71
C CYS A 66 -14.00 -4.15 -1.22
N ILE A 67 -15.08 -4.66 -0.61
CA ILE A 67 -16.46 -4.26 -0.93
C ILE A 67 -16.73 -2.76 -0.77
N ARG A 68 -15.91 -2.05 0.02
CA ARG A 68 -16.03 -0.59 0.17
C ARG A 68 -15.39 0.19 -0.98
N ASN A 69 -14.54 -0.44 -1.79
CA ASN A 69 -13.78 0.20 -2.87
C ASN A 69 -14.34 -0.03 -4.27
N THR A 70 -15.43 -0.79 -4.42
CA THR A 70 -16.08 -1.11 -5.71
C THR A 70 -16.42 0.14 -6.54
N ILE A 71 -16.80 1.25 -5.90
CA ILE A 71 -17.13 2.51 -6.61
C ILE A 71 -15.87 3.25 -7.09
N HIS A 72 -14.71 3.05 -6.44
CA HIS A 72 -13.51 3.89 -6.63
C HIS A 72 -12.56 3.39 -7.73
N LEU A 73 -12.81 2.21 -8.31
CA LEU A 73 -11.97 1.63 -9.37
C LEU A 73 -12.35 2.09 -10.78
N HIS A 74 -13.57 2.61 -10.96
CA HIS A 74 -14.08 3.03 -12.28
C HIS A 74 -13.67 4.45 -12.68
N ASN A 75 -13.10 5.25 -11.77
CA ASN A 75 -12.81 6.68 -12.02
C ASN A 75 -11.34 7.00 -12.36
N LYS A 76 -10.40 6.03 -12.29
CA LYS A 76 -9.01 6.20 -12.75
C LYS A 76 -8.74 5.63 -14.16
N ALA A 77 -9.77 5.10 -14.84
CA ALA A 77 -9.66 4.67 -16.24
C ALA A 77 -9.88 5.82 -17.26
N ASN A 78 -10.22 7.03 -16.81
CA ASN A 78 -10.53 8.18 -17.66
C ASN A 78 -9.84 9.49 -17.19
N ALA A 79 -8.69 9.41 -16.52
CA ALA A 79 -7.86 10.56 -16.17
C ALA A 79 -6.42 10.31 -16.61
#